data_AF-A0A9E4YDW8-F1
#
_entry.id   AF-A0A9E4YDW8-F1
#
_cell.length_a   1.000
_cell.length_b   1.000
_cell.length_c   1.000
_cell.angle_alpha   90.00
_cell.angle_beta   90.00
_cell.angle_gamma   90.00
#
_symmetry.space_group_name_H-M   'P 1'
#
loop_
_entity.id
_entity.type
_entity.pdbx_description
1 polymer ?
#
loop_
_entity_poly.entity_id
_entity_poly.type
_entity_poly.pdbx_seq_one_letter_code
_entity_poly.pdbx_strand_id
1 'polypeptide(L)'
;MARFRVFYIERQPKDGGQIDLRATAARPGNYLKETDWEEQVEAANATAALDSFFRDHASQVDGVMIIEEDGRGHPVEGLDYDPDRTYIWIEDGKMMEYQGMAEAKAGTVSCPLCDGSGEVDDEIAQEFTDIWHTNEYTEEGS
;
A
#
# COMPACT_ATOMS: atom_id res chain seq x y z
N MET A 1 9.76 15.29 -2.85
CA MET A 1 8.77 14.32 -3.35
C MET A 1 7.89 13.96 -2.19
N ALA A 2 6.60 13.77 -2.43
CA ALA A 2 5.69 13.30 -1.39
C ALA A 2 5.86 11.78 -1.25
N ARG A 3 5.53 11.26 -0.07
CA ARG A 3 5.53 9.82 0.19
C ARG A 3 4.10 9.36 0.33
N PHE A 4 3.75 8.27 -0.35
CA PHE A 4 2.42 7.68 -0.34
C PHE A 4 2.50 6.27 0.19
N ARG A 5 1.53 5.89 1.02
CA ARG A 5 1.29 4.50 1.41
C ARG A 5 0.22 3.91 0.52
N VAL A 6 0.52 2.78 -0.08
CA VAL A 6 -0.35 1.99 -0.94
C VAL A 6 -0.79 0.78 -0.13
N PHE A 7 -2.10 0.59 -0.02
CA PHE A 7 -2.69 -0.53 0.72
C PHE A 7 -3.27 -1.54 -0.27
N TYR A 8 -2.96 -2.82 -0.08
CA TYR A 8 -3.45 -3.88 -0.95
C TYR A 8 -3.55 -5.22 -0.21
N ILE A 9 -4.36 -6.13 -0.74
CA ILE A 9 -4.62 -7.44 -0.13
C ILE A 9 -4.14 -8.53 -1.07
N GLU A 10 -3.34 -9.46 -0.55
CA GLU A 10 -3.05 -10.74 -1.19
C GLU A 10 -4.14 -11.75 -0.84
N ARG A 11 -4.71 -12.39 -1.86
CA ARG A 11 -5.67 -13.49 -1.72
C ARG A 11 -5.18 -14.76 -2.40
N GLN A 12 -5.07 -15.84 -1.62
CA GLN A 12 -4.72 -17.16 -2.13
C GLN A 12 -5.99 -17.96 -2.46
N PRO A 13 -6.17 -18.45 -3.69
CA PRO A 13 -7.35 -19.24 -4.06
C PRO A 13 -7.34 -20.61 -3.38
N LYS A 14 -8.52 -21.12 -2.96
CA LYS A 14 -8.66 -22.43 -2.28
C LYS A 14 -8.23 -23.62 -3.11
N ASP A 15 -8.63 -23.62 -4.37
CA ASP A 15 -8.19 -24.58 -5.34
C ASP A 15 -6.97 -23.93 -6.00
N GLY A 16 -5.79 -24.57 -5.93
CA GLY A 16 -4.56 -24.08 -6.59
C GLY A 16 -4.65 -24.03 -8.13
N GLY A 17 -5.84 -23.85 -8.68
CA GLY A 17 -6.12 -23.58 -10.07
C GLY A 17 -5.79 -22.13 -10.43
N GLN A 18 -5.66 -21.91 -11.73
CA GLN A 18 -5.35 -20.62 -12.31
C GLN A 18 -6.49 -19.63 -12.05
N ILE A 19 -6.18 -18.48 -11.45
CA ILE A 19 -7.14 -17.39 -11.25
C ILE A 19 -7.42 -16.75 -12.60
N ASP A 20 -8.68 -16.78 -13.05
CA ASP A 20 -9.13 -16.05 -14.23
C ASP A 20 -9.74 -14.71 -13.80
N LEU A 21 -8.97 -13.62 -13.85
CA LEU A 21 -9.44 -12.28 -13.47
C LEU A 21 -10.68 -11.82 -14.26
N ARG A 22 -10.92 -12.33 -15.47
CA ARG A 22 -12.09 -11.96 -16.29
C ARG A 22 -13.36 -12.69 -15.86
N ALA A 23 -13.22 -13.91 -15.35
CA ALA A 23 -14.33 -14.69 -14.78
C ALA A 23 -14.53 -14.42 -13.28
N THR A 24 -13.48 -13.91 -12.61
CA THR A 24 -13.49 -13.55 -11.20
C THR A 24 -14.16 -12.20 -11.05
N ALA A 25 -15.49 -12.19 -11.18
CA ALA A 25 -16.27 -11.37 -10.26
C ALA A 25 -15.75 -11.76 -8.87
N ALA A 26 -15.09 -10.84 -8.16
CA ALA A 26 -14.59 -11.02 -6.81
C ALA A 26 -15.74 -11.51 -5.93
N ARG A 27 -15.92 -12.83 -5.85
CA ARG A 27 -16.93 -13.44 -4.99
C ARG A 27 -16.24 -13.64 -3.65
N PRO A 28 -16.54 -12.80 -2.64
CA PRO A 28 -16.08 -13.06 -1.28
C PRO A 28 -16.49 -14.48 -0.86
N GLY A 29 -15.51 -15.30 -0.47
CA GLY A 29 -15.75 -16.62 0.15
C GLY A 29 -14.85 -17.79 -0.28
N ASN A 30 -14.11 -17.68 -1.38
CA ASN A 30 -13.33 -18.81 -1.95
C ASN A 30 -11.81 -18.74 -1.73
N TYR A 31 -11.33 -17.86 -0.86
CA TYR A 31 -9.90 -17.72 -0.59
C TYR A 31 -9.47 -18.55 0.62
N LEU A 32 -8.30 -19.17 0.52
CA LEU A 32 -7.64 -19.93 1.60
C LEU A 32 -7.10 -18.99 2.68
N LYS A 33 -6.58 -17.85 2.24
CA LYS A 33 -5.89 -16.87 3.08
C LYS A 33 -6.01 -15.49 2.44
N GLU A 34 -6.20 -14.51 3.30
CA GLU A 34 -6.07 -13.08 2.98
C GLU A 34 -4.88 -12.54 3.79
N THR A 35 -4.11 -11.63 3.21
CA THR A 35 -2.99 -10.97 3.88
C THR A 35 -2.95 -9.52 3.43
N ASP A 36 -3.08 -8.61 4.38
CA ASP A 36 -2.97 -7.17 4.17
C ASP A 36 -1.52 -6.76 4.01
N TRP A 37 -1.28 -5.86 3.06
CA TRP A 37 0.02 -5.29 2.74
C TRP A 37 -0.04 -3.77 2.72
N GLU A 38 1.09 -3.15 3.06
CA GLU A 38 1.33 -1.72 2.98
C GLU A 38 2.70 -1.49 2.33
N GLU A 39 2.75 -0.63 1.31
CA GLU A 39 3.99 -0.24 0.65
C GLU A 39 4.13 1.28 0.58
N GLN A 40 5.35 1.80 0.80
CA GLN A 40 5.66 3.22 0.69
C GLN A 40 6.30 3.54 -0.65
N VAL A 41 5.70 4.49 -1.39
CA VAL A 41 6.15 4.94 -2.71
C VAL A 41 6.39 6.45 -2.70
N GLU A 42 7.54 6.88 -3.21
CA GLU A 42 7.87 8.30 -3.36
C GLU A 42 7.53 8.80 -4.76
N ALA A 43 6.71 9.85 -4.86
CA ALA A 43 6.30 10.40 -6.14
C ALA A 43 5.95 11.90 -6.07
N ALA A 44 5.69 12.49 -7.24
CA ALA A 44 5.24 13.88 -7.32
C ALA A 44 3.76 14.06 -6.92
N ASN A 45 2.94 13.04 -7.12
CA ASN A 45 1.52 13.00 -6.79
C ASN A 45 1.04 11.54 -6.67
N ALA A 46 -0.19 11.34 -6.19
CA ALA A 46 -0.80 10.03 -5.98
C ALA A 46 -0.87 9.18 -7.26
N THR A 47 -1.28 9.77 -8.39
CA THR A 47 -1.32 9.07 -9.70
C THR A 47 0.07 8.55 -10.09
N ALA A 48 1.12 9.37 -9.95
CA ALA A 48 2.49 8.97 -10.24
C ALA A 48 3.02 7.90 -9.26
N ALA A 49 2.58 7.92 -8.01
CA ALA A 49 2.90 6.88 -7.04
C ALA A 49 2.24 5.55 -7.44
N LEU A 50 0.95 5.58 -7.78
CA LEU A 50 0.21 4.38 -8.18
C LEU A 50 0.74 3.78 -9.50
N ASP A 51 1.11 4.63 -10.45
CA ASP A 51 1.77 4.24 -11.69
C ASP A 51 3.16 3.61 -11.44
N SER A 52 3.93 4.12 -10.48
CA SER A 52 5.18 3.48 -10.06
C SER A 52 4.93 2.12 -9.39
N PHE A 53 3.98 2.05 -8.47
CA PHE A 53 3.59 0.81 -7.78
C PHE A 53 3.22 -0.29 -8.77
N PHE A 54 2.34 0.00 -9.74
CA PHE A 54 1.95 -1.01 -10.72
C PHE A 54 3.07 -1.41 -11.69
N ARG A 55 4.05 -0.54 -11.97
CA ARG A 55 5.23 -0.94 -12.74
C ARG A 55 6.08 -1.98 -12.03
N ASP A 56 6.13 -1.95 -10.70
CA ASP A 56 6.93 -2.87 -9.90
C ASP A 56 6.18 -4.20 -9.66
N HIS A 57 4.87 -4.16 -9.46
CA HIS A 57 4.05 -5.35 -9.13
C HIS A 57 3.40 -6.04 -10.35
N ALA A 58 3.03 -5.28 -11.37
CA ALA A 58 2.38 -5.82 -12.56
C ALA A 58 3.33 -5.69 -13.75
N SER A 59 4.06 -6.77 -14.04
CA SER A 59 5.07 -6.79 -15.12
C SER A 59 4.52 -6.43 -16.50
N GLN A 60 3.19 -6.46 -16.68
CA GLN A 60 2.47 -5.96 -17.86
C GLN A 60 1.21 -5.22 -17.41
N VAL A 61 0.97 -4.03 -17.96
CA VAL A 61 -0.25 -3.22 -17.73
C VAL A 61 -1.52 -4.01 -18.05
N ASP A 62 -1.46 -4.90 -19.05
CA ASP A 62 -2.55 -5.80 -19.44
C ASP A 62 -2.94 -6.82 -18.33
N GLY A 63 -2.12 -6.95 -17.28
CA GLY A 63 -2.35 -7.79 -16.11
C GLY A 63 -3.15 -7.12 -15.00
N VAL A 64 -3.46 -5.82 -15.13
CA VAL A 64 -4.25 -5.05 -14.16
C VAL A 64 -5.68 -4.86 -14.69
N MET A 65 -6.67 -5.10 -13.82
CA MET A 65 -8.09 -4.94 -14.13
C MET A 65 -8.73 -4.00 -13.10
N ILE A 66 -9.59 -3.10 -13.55
CA ILE A 66 -10.50 -2.33 -12.69
C ILE A 66 -11.75 -3.16 -12.44
N ILE A 67 -12.21 -3.20 -11.18
CA ILE A 67 -13.53 -3.72 -10.86
C ILE A 67 -14.52 -2.55 -10.84
N GLU A 68 -15.49 -2.58 -11.75
CA GLU A 68 -16.61 -1.64 -11.76
C GLU A 68 -17.65 -2.02 -10.69
N GLU A 69 -18.55 -1.09 -10.35
CA GLU A 69 -19.58 -1.29 -9.31
C GLU A 69 -20.50 -2.50 -9.57
N ASP A 70 -20.67 -2.89 -10.84
CA ASP A 70 -21.46 -4.06 -11.24
C ASP A 70 -20.71 -5.40 -11.05
N GLY A 71 -19.48 -5.33 -10.53
CA GLY A 71 -18.59 -6.47 -10.27
C GLY A 71 -17.88 -7.00 -11.51
N ARG A 72 -17.96 -6.31 -12.66
CA ARG A 72 -17.23 -6.69 -13.87
C ARG A 72 -15.82 -6.09 -13.89
N GLY A 73 -14.87 -6.94 -14.24
CA GLY A 73 -13.49 -6.54 -14.48
C GLY A 73 -13.30 -6.01 -15.89
N HIS A 74 -12.66 -4.85 -16.02
CA HIS A 74 -12.20 -4.29 -17.29
C HIS A 74 -10.67 -4.08 -17.26
N PRO A 75 -9.93 -4.42 -18.32
CA PRO A 75 -8.50 -4.14 -18.38
C PRO A 75 -8.26 -2.65 -18.32
N VAL A 76 -7.20 -2.23 -17.63
CA VAL A 76 -6.79 -0.82 -17.60
C VAL A 76 -6.18 -0.45 -18.95
N GLU A 77 -6.67 0.63 -19.55
CA GLU A 77 -6.08 1.20 -20.77
C GLU A 77 -5.12 2.34 -20.39
N GLY A 78 -3.83 2.04 -20.28
CA GLY A 78 -2.77 3.05 -20.12
C GLY A 78 -2.28 3.27 -18.69
N LEU A 79 -1.68 4.45 -18.44
CA LEU A 79 -1.00 4.81 -17.19
C LEU A 79 -1.80 5.80 -16.32
N ASP A 80 -3.07 6.03 -16.64
CA ASP A 80 -3.93 7.01 -15.94
C ASP A 80 -4.70 6.33 -14.79
N TYR A 81 -3.94 5.80 -13.82
CA TYR A 81 -4.53 5.15 -12.66
C TYR A 81 -5.18 6.18 -11.73
N ASP A 82 -6.47 5.98 -11.46
CA ASP A 82 -7.27 6.71 -10.48
C ASP A 82 -7.09 6.07 -9.07
N PRO A 83 -6.50 6.79 -8.09
CA PRO A 83 -6.33 6.31 -6.71
C PRO A 83 -7.61 5.93 -5.97
N ASP A 84 -8.76 6.44 -6.40
CA ASP A 84 -10.04 6.19 -5.74
C ASP A 84 -10.73 4.93 -6.27
N ARG A 85 -10.14 4.25 -7.27
CA ARG A 85 -10.66 3.00 -7.85
C ARG A 85 -9.98 1.77 -7.26
N THR A 86 -10.72 0.66 -7.26
CA THR A 86 -10.19 -0.66 -6.91
C THR A 86 -9.63 -1.36 -8.15
N TYR A 87 -8.39 -1.84 -8.03
CA TYR A 87 -7.71 -2.61 -9.06
C TYR A 87 -7.36 -4.00 -8.56
N ILE A 88 -7.38 -4.96 -9.45
CA ILE A 88 -6.91 -6.33 -9.20
C ILE A 88 -5.85 -6.74 -10.22
N TRP A 89 -4.86 -7.52 -9.76
CA TRP A 89 -3.84 -8.10 -10.63
C TRP A 89 -3.41 -9.47 -10.11
N ILE A 90 -2.60 -10.18 -10.91
CA ILE A 90 -1.94 -11.42 -10.49
C ILE A 90 -0.46 -11.17 -10.30
N GLU A 91 0.06 -11.57 -9.14
CA GLU A 91 1.47 -11.56 -8.82
C GLU A 91 1.84 -12.90 -8.19
N ASP A 92 2.88 -13.56 -8.71
CA ASP A 92 3.33 -14.89 -8.26
C ASP A 92 2.22 -15.95 -8.12
N GLY A 93 1.21 -15.89 -9.01
CA GLY A 93 0.08 -16.82 -9.03
C GLY A 93 -0.98 -16.54 -7.96
N LYS A 94 -0.91 -15.39 -7.29
CA LYS A 94 -1.88 -14.95 -6.28
C LYS A 94 -2.67 -13.76 -6.79
N MET A 95 -3.90 -13.63 -6.33
CA MET A 95 -4.69 -12.43 -6.60
C MET A 95 -4.24 -11.34 -5.64
N MET A 96 -4.00 -10.15 -6.18
CA MET A 96 -3.81 -8.94 -5.41
C MET A 96 -4.96 -7.97 -5.67
N GLU A 97 -5.37 -7.22 -4.65
CA GLU A 97 -6.44 -6.21 -4.74
C GLU A 97 -6.01 -4.92 -4.04
N TYR A 98 -5.93 -3.84 -4.81
CA TYR A 98 -5.65 -2.50 -4.31
C TYR A 98 -6.84 -1.96 -3.52
N GLN A 99 -6.60 -1.51 -2.28
CA GLN A 99 -7.61 -0.99 -1.35
C GLN A 99 -7.63 0.54 -1.26
N GLY A 100 -6.61 1.21 -1.78
CA GLY A 100 -6.50 2.66 -1.69
C GLY A 100 -5.08 3.12 -1.36
N MET A 101 -4.91 4.43 -1.24
CA MET A 101 -3.66 5.04 -0.83
C MET A 101 -3.88 6.26 0.05
N ALA A 102 -2.85 6.59 0.83
CA ALA A 102 -2.81 7.80 1.63
C ALA A 102 -1.46 8.49 1.48
N GLU A 103 -1.44 9.82 1.42
CA GLU A 103 -0.19 10.55 1.61
C GLU A 103 0.31 10.30 3.05
N ALA A 104 1.56 9.83 3.17
CA ALA A 104 2.22 9.73 4.45
C ALA A 104 2.45 11.15 4.95
N LYS A 105 1.78 11.52 6.04
CA LYS A 105 2.08 12.79 6.71
C LYS A 105 3.51 12.69 7.25
N ALA A 106 4.27 13.76 7.07
CA ALA A 106 5.58 13.83 7.71
C ALA A 106 5.38 13.79 9.24
N GLY A 107 6.22 12.98 9.89
CA GLY A 107 6.19 12.71 11.31
C GLY A 107 6.22 11.23 11.70
N THR A 108 7.19 10.47 11.20
CA THR A 108 7.42 9.11 11.69
C THR A 108 8.28 9.16 12.95
N VAL A 109 7.72 8.77 14.08
CA VAL A 109 8.43 8.61 15.33
C VAL A 109 8.82 7.14 15.50
N SER A 110 10.11 6.89 15.69
CA SER A 110 10.59 5.56 16.07
C SER A 110 10.58 5.45 17.59
N CYS A 111 10.00 4.37 18.12
CA CYS A 111 10.02 4.05 19.53
C CYS A 111 11.39 3.42 19.88
N PRO A 112 12.24 4.11 20.65
CA PRO A 112 13.60 3.66 20.94
C PRO A 112 13.65 2.42 21.85
N LEU A 113 12.51 2.00 22.41
CA LEU A 113 12.42 0.89 23.37
C LEU A 113 11.95 -0.43 22.74
N CYS A 114 11.30 -0.38 21.57
CA CYS A 114 10.71 -1.59 20.98
C CYS A 114 10.88 -1.72 19.46
N ASP A 115 11.73 -0.88 18.84
CA ASP A 115 11.92 -0.82 17.37
C ASP A 115 10.61 -0.61 16.57
N GLY A 116 9.51 -0.26 17.26
CA GLY A 116 8.24 0.06 16.62
C GLY A 116 8.27 1.48 16.09
N SER A 117 7.76 1.71 14.88
CA SER A 117 7.54 3.05 14.34
C SER A 117 6.05 3.39 14.34
N GLY A 118 5.73 4.67 14.58
CA GLY A 118 4.37 5.20 14.53
C GLY A 118 4.35 6.54 13.83
N GLU A 119 3.31 6.79 13.04
CA GLU A 119 3.08 8.11 12.47
C GLU A 119 2.34 9.01 13.46
N VAL A 120 2.83 10.23 13.59
CA VAL A 120 2.23 11.34 14.31
C VAL A 120 2.32 12.59 13.44
N ASP A 121 1.59 13.65 13.78
CA ASP A 121 1.73 14.92 13.06
C ASP A 121 3.15 15.50 13.25
N ASP A 122 3.64 16.25 12.25
CA ASP A 122 5.01 16.83 12.22
C ASP A 122 5.41 17.57 13.50
N GLU A 123 4.48 18.33 14.09
CA GLU A 123 4.72 19.07 15.33
C GLU A 123 5.05 18.11 16.49
N ILE A 124 4.35 16.98 16.56
CA ILE A 124 4.55 15.96 17.60
C ILE A 124 5.81 15.14 17.32
N ALA A 125 6.12 14.88 16.05
CA ALA A 125 7.37 14.21 15.69
C ALA A 125 8.58 15.06 16.06
N GLN A 126 8.53 16.36 15.77
CA GLN A 126 9.56 17.32 16.13
C GLN A 126 9.68 17.45 17.66
N GLU A 127 8.56 17.57 18.38
CA GLU A 127 8.55 17.60 19.85
C GLU A 127 9.16 16.33 20.45
N PHE A 128 8.81 15.15 19.91
CA PHE A 128 9.37 13.88 20.37
C PHE A 128 10.88 13.81 20.14
N THR A 129 11.36 14.19 18.95
CA THR A 129 12.79 14.27 18.64
C THR A 129 13.51 15.24 19.57
N ASP A 130 12.93 16.41 19.83
CA ASP A 130 13.53 17.45 20.67
C ASP A 130 13.59 17.01 22.16
N ILE A 131 12.54 16.36 22.69
CA ILE A 131 12.52 15.82 24.06
C ILE A 131 13.55 14.71 24.24
N TRP A 132 13.64 13.78 23.29
CA TRP A 132 14.60 12.68 23.38
C TRP A 132 16.05 13.15 23.28
N HIS A 133 16.38 14.07 22.38
CA HIS A 133 17.73 14.63 22.31
C HIS A 133 18.06 15.54 23.51
N THR A 134 17.07 16.17 24.15
CA THR A 134 17.29 16.96 25.37
C THR A 134 17.61 16.07 26.59
N ASN A 135 17.00 14.88 26.68
CA ASN A 135 17.28 13.92 27.74
C ASN A 135 18.63 13.20 27.61
N GLU A 136 19.28 13.23 26.43
CA GLU A 136 20.62 12.68 26.24
C GLU A 136 21.73 13.58 26.83
N TYR A 137 21.41 14.85 27.16
CA TYR A 137 22.38 15.82 27.70
C TYR A 137 22.26 16.08 29.21
N THR A 138 21.49 15.29 29.96
CA THR A 138 21.34 15.42 31.42
C THR A 138 21.87 14.22 32.23
N GLU A 139 22.92 13.54 31.75
CA GLU A 139 23.65 12.53 32.56
C GLU A 139 25.17 12.77 32.67
N GLU A 140 25.66 14.02 32.55
CA GLU A 140 27.02 14.36 33.02
C GLU A 140 27.00 15.63 33.88
N GLY A 141 26.74 15.45 35.18
CA GLY A 141 26.76 16.55 36.14
C GLY A 141 26.45 16.13 37.57
N SER A 142 27.25 15.23 38.14
CA SER A 142 27.39 15.07 39.60
C SER A 142 28.81 14.64 39.96
#